data_AF-A0A545UWA6-F1
#
_entry.id   AF-A0A545UWA6-F1
#
_cell.length_a   1.000
_cell.length_b   1.000
_cell.length_c   1.000
_cell.angle_alpha   90.00
_cell.angle_beta   90.00
_cell.angle_gamma   90.00
#
_symmetry.space_group_name_H-M   'P 1'
#
loop_
_entity.id
_entity.type
_entity.pdbx_description
1 polymer ?
#
loop_
_entity_poly.entity_id
_entity_poly.type
_entity_poly.pdbx_seq_one_letter_code
_entity_poly.pdbx_strand_id
1 'polypeptide(L)'
;MVLNLENYYKTEDCLDDDLKDRKRRHVSVLFGVCYILDKDIALRFGRPPLLTEDYCDLAFMDSAAGGTDIVHEYPTDPKLSLIKERICCLLYSPKADKGSDGEILHNIRQLDYELEQWRLSMPGSLRPRLSISLDSGPAIREAATRQDKQIALQLDYHYTLITIHTMVRKCGASNEETDLPEDLHGVIHSSVDLSLEAGRSTLLFLKFSLSLLGAKAFQYIQSFAPVAAMALFVNVLVHPLGDSSQGDLETLIQAVGTFQTIPIDSLSGNEIQQIQALCEFIMELVRLGSCAIWKAKTDRK
;
A
#
# COMPACT_ATOMS: atom_id res chain seq x y z
N MET A 1 -30.18 -23.98 51.92
CA MET A 1 -29.69 -24.89 50.86
C MET A 1 -30.16 -24.48 49.45
N VAL A 2 -31.34 -23.85 49.29
CA VAL A 2 -31.86 -23.40 47.97
C VAL A 2 -31.13 -22.16 47.39
N LEU A 3 -30.69 -21.23 48.25
CA LEU A 3 -29.97 -20.01 47.82
C LEU A 3 -28.57 -20.25 47.20
N ASN A 4 -27.99 -21.44 47.40
CA ASN A 4 -26.69 -21.79 46.79
C ASN A 4 -26.82 -22.38 45.39
N LEU A 5 -27.98 -22.93 45.02
CA LEU A 5 -28.21 -23.48 43.68
C LEU A 5 -28.55 -22.37 42.69
N GLU A 6 -29.39 -21.39 43.06
CA GLU A 6 -29.67 -20.21 42.21
C GLU A 6 -28.41 -19.39 41.92
N ASN A 7 -27.54 -19.18 42.90
CA ASN A 7 -26.26 -18.51 42.66
C ASN A 7 -25.32 -19.34 41.78
N TYR A 8 -25.33 -20.67 41.88
CA TYR A 8 -24.53 -21.53 41.02
C TYR A 8 -25.01 -21.50 39.56
N TYR A 9 -26.31 -21.66 39.31
CA TYR A 9 -26.91 -21.57 37.97
C TYR A 9 -26.75 -20.19 37.34
N LYS A 10 -26.91 -19.11 38.13
CA LYS A 10 -26.70 -17.74 37.66
C LYS A 10 -25.22 -17.44 37.35
N THR A 11 -24.29 -18.13 38.02
CA THR A 11 -22.86 -18.02 37.73
C THR A 11 -22.47 -18.84 36.50
N GLU A 12 -23.05 -20.03 36.30
CA GLU A 12 -22.88 -20.83 35.08
C GLU A 12 -23.43 -20.13 33.83
N ASP A 13 -24.64 -19.56 33.90
CA ASP A 13 -25.24 -18.80 32.78
C ASP A 13 -24.40 -17.57 32.42
N CYS A 14 -23.89 -16.83 33.41
CA CYS A 14 -23.00 -15.67 33.17
C CYS A 14 -21.66 -16.09 32.54
N LEU A 15 -21.12 -17.26 32.90
CA LEU A 15 -19.87 -17.78 32.32
C LEU A 15 -20.07 -18.29 30.87
N ASP A 16 -21.24 -18.88 30.58
CA ASP A 16 -21.61 -19.30 29.22
C ASP A 16 -21.86 -18.10 28.30
N ASP A 17 -22.46 -17.02 28.83
CA ASP A 17 -22.66 -15.75 28.11
C ASP A 17 -21.33 -15.04 27.81
N ASP A 18 -20.40 -14.96 28.76
CA ASP A 18 -19.05 -14.43 28.52
C ASP A 18 -18.29 -15.24 27.45
N LEU A 19 -18.39 -16.57 27.49
CA LEU A 19 -17.75 -17.43 26.49
C LEU A 19 -18.35 -17.22 25.09
N LYS A 20 -19.67 -17.07 24.99
CA LYS A 20 -20.37 -16.78 23.72
C LYS A 20 -19.97 -15.41 23.18
N ASP A 21 -19.88 -14.40 24.03
CA ASP A 21 -19.46 -13.05 23.67
C ASP A 21 -18.02 -13.01 23.19
N ARG A 22 -17.11 -13.70 23.88
CA ARG A 22 -15.71 -13.85 23.45
C ARG A 22 -15.59 -14.57 22.11
N LYS A 23 -16.33 -15.66 21.92
CA LYS A 23 -16.38 -16.38 20.63
C LYS A 23 -16.88 -15.47 19.51
N ARG A 24 -17.96 -14.72 19.74
CA ARG A 24 -18.52 -13.76 18.77
C ARG A 24 -17.49 -12.69 18.38
N ARG A 25 -16.79 -12.12 19.37
CA ARG A 25 -15.71 -11.15 19.12
C ARG A 25 -14.58 -11.76 18.30
N HIS A 26 -14.09 -12.95 18.68
CA HIS A 26 -13.02 -13.61 17.95
C HIS A 26 -13.39 -13.91 16.49
N VAL A 27 -14.62 -14.37 16.23
CA VAL A 27 -15.11 -14.60 14.87
C VAL A 27 -15.18 -13.29 14.08
N SER A 28 -15.68 -12.21 14.71
CA SER A 28 -15.73 -10.88 14.08
C SER A 28 -14.34 -10.35 13.71
N VAL A 29 -13.36 -10.50 14.60
CA VAL A 29 -11.97 -10.07 14.34
C VAL A 29 -11.34 -10.92 13.24
N LEU A 30 -11.52 -12.25 13.29
CA LEU A 30 -11.00 -13.15 12.26
C LEU A 30 -11.60 -12.82 10.88
N PHE A 31 -12.90 -12.57 10.83
CA PHE A 31 -13.57 -12.12 9.61
C PHE A 31 -12.97 -10.82 9.10
N GLY A 32 -12.79 -9.81 9.96
CA GLY A 32 -12.18 -8.54 9.56
C GLY A 32 -10.74 -8.70 9.05
N VAL A 33 -9.92 -9.55 9.67
CA VAL A 33 -8.57 -9.88 9.17
C VAL A 33 -8.63 -10.54 7.79
N CYS A 34 -9.52 -11.52 7.60
CA CYS A 34 -9.70 -12.16 6.29
C CYS A 34 -10.19 -11.17 5.22
N TYR A 35 -11.13 -10.29 5.58
CA TYR A 35 -11.66 -9.26 4.70
C TYR A 35 -10.56 -8.31 4.22
N ILE A 36 -9.71 -7.83 5.14
CA ILE A 36 -8.58 -6.96 4.82
C ILE A 36 -7.58 -7.68 3.91
N LEU A 37 -7.16 -8.90 4.29
CA LEU A 37 -6.16 -9.66 3.54
C LEU A 37 -6.65 -10.01 2.12
N ASP A 38 -7.94 -10.25 1.93
CA ASP A 38 -8.54 -10.46 0.60
C ASP A 38 -8.24 -9.28 -0.33
N LYS A 39 -8.38 -8.04 0.14
CA LYS A 39 -8.15 -6.84 -0.69
C LYS A 39 -6.68 -6.59 -0.96
N ASP A 40 -5.84 -6.83 0.04
CA ASP A 40 -4.39 -6.73 -0.13
C ASP A 40 -3.87 -7.75 -1.15
N ILE A 41 -4.35 -9.00 -1.09
CA ILE A 41 -4.00 -10.05 -2.04
C ILE A 41 -4.56 -9.71 -3.43
N ALA A 42 -5.83 -9.31 -3.52
CA ALA A 42 -6.48 -8.95 -4.77
C ALA A 42 -5.67 -7.88 -5.52
N LEU A 43 -5.35 -6.78 -4.85
CA LEU A 43 -4.66 -5.65 -5.45
C LEU A 43 -3.20 -5.97 -5.81
N ARG A 44 -2.50 -6.74 -4.96
CA ARG A 44 -1.09 -7.11 -5.19
C ARG A 44 -0.89 -8.12 -6.30
N PHE A 45 -1.80 -9.08 -6.43
CA PHE A 45 -1.65 -10.20 -7.36
C PHE A 45 -2.58 -10.07 -8.58
N GLY A 46 -3.30 -8.96 -8.72
CA GLY A 46 -4.22 -8.73 -9.83
C GLY A 46 -5.37 -9.74 -9.87
N ARG A 47 -5.80 -10.22 -8.71
CA ARG A 47 -6.92 -11.17 -8.57
C ARG A 47 -8.18 -10.42 -8.19
N PRO A 48 -9.38 -10.87 -8.60
CA PRO A 48 -10.60 -10.27 -8.11
C PRO A 48 -10.74 -10.52 -6.59
N PRO A 49 -11.19 -9.52 -5.82
CA PRO A 49 -11.50 -9.70 -4.41
C PRO A 49 -12.66 -10.69 -4.23
N LEU A 50 -12.55 -11.60 -3.26
CA LEU A 50 -13.55 -12.63 -2.98
C LEU A 50 -14.63 -12.18 -2.00
N LEU A 51 -14.25 -11.40 -0.99
CA LEU A 51 -15.13 -10.98 0.11
C LEU A 51 -15.69 -9.58 -0.14
N THR A 52 -16.50 -9.39 -1.18
CA THR A 52 -16.92 -8.05 -1.62
C THR A 52 -17.89 -7.38 -0.64
N GLU A 53 -17.89 -6.03 -0.62
CA GLU A 53 -18.73 -5.24 0.28
C GLU A 53 -20.23 -5.52 0.10
N ASP A 54 -20.66 -5.81 -1.13
CA ASP A 54 -22.06 -6.08 -1.49
C ASP A 54 -22.65 -7.34 -0.81
N TYR A 55 -21.80 -8.27 -0.37
CA TYR A 55 -22.21 -9.58 0.12
C TYR A 55 -21.74 -9.87 1.56
N CYS A 56 -21.08 -8.90 2.20
CA CYS A 56 -20.49 -9.06 3.52
C CYS A 56 -21.17 -8.15 4.55
N ASP A 57 -21.39 -8.68 5.76
CA ASP A 57 -21.74 -7.84 6.90
C ASP A 57 -20.49 -7.12 7.41
N LEU A 58 -20.50 -5.79 7.29
CA LEU A 58 -19.38 -4.92 7.62
C LEU A 58 -19.45 -4.36 9.05
N ALA A 59 -20.35 -4.87 9.91
CA ALA A 59 -20.49 -4.46 11.31
C ALA A 59 -19.17 -4.59 12.13
N PHE A 60 -18.23 -5.44 11.69
CA PHE A 60 -16.91 -5.52 12.31
C PHE A 60 -16.14 -4.18 12.24
N MET A 61 -16.46 -3.30 11.29
CA MET A 61 -15.85 -1.97 11.17
C MET A 61 -16.41 -0.96 12.19
N ASP A 62 -17.68 -1.08 12.57
CA ASP A 62 -18.27 -0.24 13.63
C ASP A 62 -17.67 -0.59 14.99
N SER A 63 -17.40 -1.89 15.19
CA SER A 63 -16.64 -2.34 16.35
C SER A 63 -15.25 -1.72 16.37
N ALA A 64 -14.64 -1.34 15.23
CA ALA A 64 -13.35 -0.65 15.20
C ALA A 64 -13.40 0.85 15.57
N ALA A 65 -14.58 1.49 15.52
CA ALA A 65 -14.74 2.92 15.76
C ALA A 65 -15.06 3.30 17.22
N GLY A 66 -15.57 2.35 18.03
CA GLY A 66 -16.17 2.63 19.35
C GLY A 66 -15.24 2.57 20.57
N GLY A 67 -13.97 2.22 20.42
CA GLY A 67 -13.06 2.06 21.57
C GLY A 67 -11.65 2.55 21.27
N THR A 68 -11.09 3.29 22.22
CA THR A 68 -9.75 3.88 22.17
C THR A 68 -8.61 2.86 22.01
N ASP A 69 -8.89 1.56 22.15
CA ASP A 69 -7.93 0.44 22.05
C ASP A 69 -8.11 -0.45 20.80
N ILE A 70 -9.13 -0.20 19.96
CA ILE A 70 -9.50 -1.11 18.86
C ILE A 70 -8.58 -0.95 17.65
N VAL A 71 -7.71 0.06 17.71
CA VAL A 71 -6.55 0.25 16.85
C VAL A 71 -5.59 -0.96 16.89
N HIS A 72 -5.69 -1.86 17.86
CA HIS A 72 -4.80 -3.02 18.01
C HIS A 72 -5.25 -4.34 17.37
N GLU A 73 -6.47 -4.47 16.85
CA GLU A 73 -6.95 -5.78 16.38
C GLU A 73 -6.65 -6.09 14.90
N TYR A 74 -6.40 -5.07 14.07
CA TYR A 74 -6.22 -5.23 12.62
C TYR A 74 -4.85 -4.72 12.13
N PRO A 75 -4.24 -5.39 11.14
CA PRO A 75 -2.93 -5.01 10.59
C PRO A 75 -2.95 -3.65 9.85
N THR A 76 -4.10 -3.26 9.30
CA THR A 76 -4.34 -1.95 8.66
C THR A 76 -5.75 -1.46 8.98
N ASP A 77 -6.12 -0.27 8.47
CA ASP A 77 -7.46 0.28 8.64
C ASP A 77 -8.46 -0.44 7.70
N PRO A 78 -9.52 -1.08 8.22
CA PRO A 78 -10.58 -1.68 7.40
C PRO A 78 -11.17 -0.74 6.34
N LYS A 79 -11.27 0.57 6.63
CA LYS A 79 -11.81 1.55 5.69
C LYS A 79 -10.95 1.69 4.44
N LEU A 80 -9.64 1.55 4.57
CA LEU A 80 -8.74 1.54 3.41
C LEU A 80 -8.96 0.32 2.53
N SER A 81 -9.39 -0.82 3.12
CA SER A 81 -9.66 -2.04 2.35
C SER A 81 -10.85 -1.87 1.39
N LEU A 82 -11.86 -1.08 1.76
CA LEU A 82 -12.95 -0.73 0.85
C LEU A 82 -12.45 0.06 -0.37
N ILE A 83 -11.53 1.00 -0.14
CA ILE A 83 -10.90 1.76 -1.24
C ILE A 83 -10.09 0.81 -2.14
N LYS A 84 -9.33 -0.12 -1.54
CA LYS A 84 -8.57 -1.15 -2.28
C LYS A 84 -9.47 -2.05 -3.13
N GLU A 85 -10.65 -2.44 -2.63
CA GLU A 85 -11.66 -3.17 -3.41
C GLU A 85 -12.12 -2.36 -4.62
N ARG A 86 -12.45 -1.08 -4.40
CA ARG A 86 -12.93 -0.20 -5.46
C ARG A 86 -11.86 0.08 -6.51
N ILE A 87 -10.58 0.18 -6.13
CA ILE A 87 -9.45 0.25 -7.06
C ILE A 87 -9.43 -1.01 -7.96
N CYS A 88 -9.53 -2.20 -7.37
CA CYS A 88 -9.58 -3.45 -8.13
C CYS A 88 -10.71 -3.44 -9.17
N CYS A 89 -11.91 -3.01 -8.77
CA CYS A 89 -13.09 -2.98 -9.63
C CYS A 89 -13.03 -1.89 -10.72
N LEU A 90 -12.66 -0.66 -10.36
CA LEU A 90 -12.78 0.51 -11.23
C LEU A 90 -11.58 0.74 -12.14
N LEU A 91 -10.40 0.25 -11.77
CA LEU A 91 -9.17 0.45 -12.54
C LEU A 91 -8.58 -0.85 -13.09
N TYR A 92 -8.61 -1.94 -12.34
CA TYR A 92 -7.90 -3.18 -12.69
C TYR A 92 -8.77 -4.33 -13.20
N SER A 93 -10.10 -4.16 -13.24
CA SER A 93 -10.99 -5.21 -13.74
C SER A 93 -10.96 -5.33 -15.27
N PRO A 94 -11.33 -6.50 -15.84
CA PRO A 94 -11.47 -6.65 -17.29
C PRO A 94 -12.51 -5.69 -17.92
N LYS A 95 -13.44 -5.18 -17.09
CA LYS A 95 -14.39 -4.14 -17.52
C LYS A 95 -13.71 -2.78 -17.58
N ALA A 96 -12.93 -2.43 -16.56
CA ALA A 96 -12.14 -1.19 -16.51
C ALA A 96 -11.12 -1.12 -17.65
N ASP A 97 -10.63 -2.27 -18.13
CA ASP A 97 -9.71 -2.33 -19.26
C ASP A 97 -10.29 -1.79 -20.58
N LYS A 98 -11.62 -1.81 -20.71
CA LYS A 98 -12.35 -1.31 -21.89
C LYS A 98 -12.83 0.14 -21.72
N GLY A 99 -12.51 0.79 -20.60
CA GLY A 99 -12.91 2.16 -20.31
C GLY A 99 -12.17 3.17 -21.19
N SER A 100 -12.85 4.26 -21.51
CA SER A 100 -12.26 5.43 -22.17
C SER A 100 -11.31 6.19 -21.24
N ASP A 101 -10.40 7.00 -21.81
CA ASP A 101 -9.51 7.88 -21.05
C ASP A 101 -10.28 8.76 -20.04
N GLY A 102 -11.44 9.29 -20.45
CA GLY A 102 -12.30 10.09 -19.58
C GLY A 102 -12.84 9.31 -18.37
N GLU A 103 -13.22 8.05 -18.56
CA GLU A 103 -13.67 7.16 -17.47
C GLU A 103 -12.53 6.81 -16.52
N ILE A 104 -11.33 6.52 -17.06
CA ILE A 104 -10.14 6.23 -16.25
C ILE A 104 -9.81 7.44 -15.36
N LEU A 105 -9.79 8.64 -15.93
CA LEU A 105 -9.50 9.87 -15.17
C LEU A 105 -10.58 10.22 -14.16
N HIS A 106 -11.84 9.97 -14.49
CA HIS A 106 -12.95 10.12 -13.55
C HIS A 106 -12.76 9.19 -12.34
N ASN A 107 -12.49 7.91 -12.59
CA ASN A 107 -12.27 6.91 -11.54
C ASN A 107 -11.04 7.25 -10.70
N ILE A 108 -9.93 7.68 -11.31
CA ILE A 108 -8.73 8.13 -10.59
C ILE A 108 -9.06 9.28 -9.64
N ARG A 109 -9.74 10.33 -10.13
CA ARG A 109 -10.11 11.49 -9.29
C ARG A 109 -11.05 11.10 -8.15
N GLN A 110 -12.00 10.21 -8.41
CA GLN A 110 -12.92 9.73 -7.38
C GLN A 110 -12.17 8.95 -6.29
N LEU A 111 -11.30 8.02 -6.69
CA LEU A 111 -10.52 7.20 -5.75
C LEU A 111 -9.50 8.03 -4.97
N ASP A 112 -8.86 9.02 -5.60
CA ASP A 112 -7.96 9.97 -4.93
C ASP A 112 -8.70 10.80 -3.87
N TYR A 113 -9.90 11.30 -4.19
CA TYR A 113 -10.74 11.98 -3.21
C TYR A 113 -11.10 11.10 -2.02
N GLU A 114 -11.50 9.85 -2.26
CA GLU A 114 -11.85 8.90 -1.20
C GLU A 114 -10.64 8.55 -0.31
N LEU A 115 -9.46 8.38 -0.92
CA LEU A 115 -8.21 8.16 -0.21
C LEU A 115 -7.84 9.38 0.66
N GLU A 116 -8.04 10.59 0.15
CA GLU A 116 -7.80 11.82 0.91
C GLU A 116 -8.79 11.98 2.07
N GLN A 117 -10.08 11.66 1.87
CA GLN A 117 -11.06 11.66 2.97
C GLN A 117 -10.69 10.65 4.05
N TRP A 118 -10.29 9.44 3.67
CA TRP A 118 -9.76 8.45 4.61
C TRP A 118 -8.54 9.00 5.37
N ARG A 119 -7.58 9.59 4.66
CA ARG A 119 -6.36 10.16 5.26
C ARG A 119 -6.67 11.27 6.27
N LEU A 120 -7.60 12.16 5.95
CA LEU A 120 -8.02 13.26 6.81
C LEU A 120 -8.83 12.79 8.02
N SER A 121 -9.53 11.66 7.91
CA SER A 121 -10.27 11.07 9.04
C SER A 121 -9.36 10.52 10.15
N MET A 122 -8.10 10.22 9.84
CA MET A 122 -7.14 9.71 10.82
C MET A 122 -6.62 10.80 11.77
N PRO A 123 -6.31 10.44 13.04
CA PRO A 123 -5.63 11.34 13.98
C PRO A 123 -4.29 11.83 13.43
N GLY A 124 -3.91 13.07 13.76
CA GLY A 124 -2.70 13.70 13.20
C GLY A 124 -1.39 12.94 13.45
N SER A 125 -1.27 12.15 14.52
CA SER A 125 -0.08 11.33 14.81
C SER A 125 0.04 10.09 13.93
N LEU A 126 -1.09 9.52 13.48
CA LEU A 126 -1.15 8.33 12.63
C LEU A 126 -1.33 8.67 11.14
N ARG A 127 -1.60 9.94 10.83
CA ARG A 127 -1.91 10.39 9.48
C ARG A 127 -0.69 10.28 8.56
N PRO A 128 -0.77 9.50 7.47
CA PRO A 128 0.33 9.35 6.53
C PRO A 128 0.52 10.61 5.68
N ARG A 129 1.71 10.72 5.09
CA ARG A 129 2.13 11.86 4.26
C ARG A 129 2.59 11.37 2.89
N LEU A 130 2.37 12.17 1.85
CA LEU A 130 2.87 11.87 0.50
C LEU A 130 4.40 11.88 0.49
N SER A 131 5.00 13.01 0.88
CA SER A 131 6.46 13.16 0.91
C SER A 131 7.04 12.83 2.28
N ILE A 132 8.14 12.08 2.30
CA ILE A 132 8.92 11.77 3.49
C ILE A 132 10.24 12.55 3.43
N SER A 133 10.54 13.30 4.49
CA SER A 133 11.83 13.98 4.67
C SER A 133 12.62 13.34 5.81
N LEU A 134 13.91 13.08 5.57
CA LEU A 134 14.81 12.50 6.56
C LEU A 134 15.09 13.49 7.71
N ASP A 135 15.18 14.79 7.40
CA ASP A 135 15.50 15.86 8.37
C ASP A 135 14.35 16.13 9.34
N SER A 136 13.12 15.86 8.90
CA SER A 136 11.92 16.03 9.72
C SER A 136 11.58 14.82 10.56
N GLY A 137 12.37 13.72 10.44
CA GLY A 137 12.23 12.41 11.09
C GLY A 137 10.79 12.02 11.45
N PRO A 138 10.16 11.01 10.81
CA PRO A 138 8.76 10.67 11.12
C PRO A 138 8.64 10.54 12.63
N ALA A 139 7.68 11.24 13.22
CA ALA A 139 7.55 11.44 14.67
C ALA A 139 7.08 10.16 15.37
N ILE A 140 7.75 9.05 15.11
CA ILE A 140 7.52 7.74 15.67
C ILE A 140 8.19 7.75 17.05
N ARG A 141 7.48 8.32 18.02
CA ARG A 141 7.86 8.38 19.44
C ARG A 141 6.88 7.59 20.31
N GLU A 142 6.19 6.62 19.72
CA GLU A 142 5.14 5.85 20.39
C GLU A 142 5.63 4.43 20.73
N ALA A 143 4.87 3.71 21.58
CA ALA A 143 5.18 2.32 21.94
C ALA A 143 5.29 1.42 20.69
N ALA A 144 6.09 0.35 20.78
CA ALA A 144 6.45 -0.53 19.66
C ALA A 144 5.24 -1.00 18.81
N THR A 145 4.11 -1.34 19.44
CA THR A 145 2.89 -1.78 18.76
C THR A 145 2.24 -0.69 17.90
N ARG A 146 2.31 0.58 18.32
CA ARG A 146 1.78 1.71 17.56
C ARG A 146 2.69 2.13 16.41
N GLN A 147 3.99 1.92 16.59
CA GLN A 147 5.00 2.11 15.58
C GLN A 147 4.82 1.17 14.38
N ASP A 148 4.62 -0.14 14.61
CA ASP A 148 4.37 -1.11 13.52
C ASP A 148 3.16 -0.67 12.69
N LYS A 149 2.09 -0.22 13.36
CA LYS A 149 0.88 0.28 12.70
C LYS A 149 1.11 1.57 11.91
N GLN A 150 1.86 2.53 12.46
CA GLN A 150 2.16 3.77 11.76
C GLN A 150 2.97 3.50 10.48
N ILE A 151 3.92 2.56 10.54
CA ILE A 151 4.67 2.10 9.38
C ILE A 151 3.74 1.45 8.34
N ALA A 152 2.87 0.53 8.78
CA ALA A 152 1.93 -0.14 7.90
C ALA A 152 1.00 0.86 7.19
N LEU A 153 0.39 1.81 7.92
CA LEU A 153 -0.50 2.83 7.38
C LEU A 153 0.21 3.75 6.37
N GLN A 154 1.46 4.14 6.65
CA GLN A 154 2.24 4.98 5.76
C GLN A 154 2.57 4.27 4.44
N LEU A 155 2.99 3.00 4.52
CA LEU A 155 3.32 2.20 3.34
C LEU A 155 2.07 1.83 2.52
N ASP A 156 0.97 1.50 3.20
CA ASP A 156 -0.31 1.23 2.56
C ASP A 156 -0.86 2.46 1.82
N TYR A 157 -0.72 3.65 2.40
CA TYR A 157 -1.10 4.91 1.75
C TYR A 157 -0.30 5.14 0.48
N HIS A 158 1.04 5.05 0.54
CA HIS A 158 1.88 5.20 -0.65
C HIS A 158 1.59 4.15 -1.71
N TYR A 159 1.41 2.88 -1.31
CA TYR A 159 1.04 1.80 -2.21
C TYR A 159 -0.27 2.11 -2.93
N THR A 160 -1.28 2.54 -2.17
CA THR A 160 -2.61 2.86 -2.71
C THR A 160 -2.53 4.02 -3.72
N LEU A 161 -1.79 5.08 -3.39
CA LEU A 161 -1.50 6.17 -4.33
C LEU A 161 -0.85 5.68 -5.62
N ILE A 162 0.21 4.87 -5.53
CA ILE A 162 0.90 4.34 -6.71
C ILE A 162 -0.07 3.52 -7.56
N THR A 163 -0.89 2.67 -6.94
CA THR A 163 -1.87 1.82 -7.66
C THR A 163 -2.97 2.63 -8.35
N ILE A 164 -3.46 3.71 -7.73
CA ILE A 164 -4.44 4.60 -8.36
C ILE A 164 -3.79 5.33 -9.54
N HIS A 165 -2.69 6.01 -9.28
CA HIS A 165 -2.16 7.01 -10.20
C HIS A 165 -1.32 6.44 -11.34
N THR A 166 -0.77 5.22 -11.21
CA THR A 166 -0.05 4.56 -12.32
C THR A 166 -0.99 4.25 -13.49
N MET A 167 -2.28 4.05 -13.22
CA MET A 167 -3.28 3.71 -14.24
C MET A 167 -3.54 4.83 -15.24
N VAL A 168 -3.15 6.07 -14.92
CA VAL A 168 -3.20 7.19 -15.86
C VAL A 168 -2.37 6.94 -17.12
N ARG A 169 -1.33 6.10 -17.04
CA ARG A 169 -0.46 5.74 -18.17
C ARG A 169 -1.18 4.95 -19.26
N LYS A 170 -2.37 4.43 -18.98
CA LYS A 170 -3.24 3.81 -20.00
C LYS A 170 -3.91 4.86 -20.89
N CYS A 171 -4.07 6.09 -20.41
CA CYS A 171 -4.66 7.16 -21.20
C CYS A 171 -3.75 7.51 -22.36
N GLY A 172 -4.31 7.62 -23.57
CA GLY A 172 -3.57 7.89 -24.80
C GLY A 172 -2.84 6.69 -25.42
N ALA A 173 -2.81 5.51 -24.78
CA ALA A 173 -2.14 4.32 -25.32
C ALA A 173 -2.81 3.77 -26.60
N SER A 174 -4.08 4.09 -26.83
CA SER A 174 -4.84 3.72 -28.03
C SER A 174 -4.80 4.78 -29.14
N ASN A 175 -4.30 5.98 -28.85
CA ASN A 175 -4.38 7.14 -29.74
C ASN A 175 -2.99 7.54 -30.24
N GLU A 176 -2.26 6.60 -30.84
CA GLU A 176 -0.87 6.76 -31.32
C GLU A 176 -0.67 7.90 -32.36
N GLU A 177 -1.74 8.53 -32.88
CA GLU A 177 -1.68 9.51 -33.98
C GLU A 177 -2.26 10.90 -33.67
N THR A 178 -2.81 11.15 -32.48
CA THR A 178 -3.39 12.48 -32.13
C THR A 178 -2.81 13.02 -30.84
N ASP A 179 -2.23 14.22 -30.90
CA ASP A 179 -1.82 14.97 -29.72
C ASP A 179 -3.01 15.11 -28.76
N LEU A 180 -2.82 14.66 -27.51
CA LEU A 180 -3.82 14.81 -26.47
C LEU A 180 -4.08 16.30 -26.23
N PRO A 181 -5.33 16.71 -25.92
CA PRO A 181 -5.62 18.08 -25.51
C PRO A 181 -4.69 18.53 -24.38
N GLU A 182 -4.24 19.78 -24.41
CA GLU A 182 -3.26 20.32 -23.45
C GLU A 182 -3.72 20.19 -21.98
N ASP A 183 -5.02 20.40 -21.73
CA ASP A 183 -5.64 20.20 -20.42
C ASP A 183 -5.54 18.74 -19.93
N LEU A 184 -5.62 17.78 -20.85
CA LEU A 184 -5.50 16.36 -20.55
C LEU A 184 -4.03 16.00 -20.24
N HIS A 185 -3.08 16.61 -20.95
CA HIS A 185 -1.65 16.43 -20.70
C HIS A 185 -1.26 16.85 -19.27
N GLY A 186 -1.74 18.00 -18.81
CA GLY A 186 -1.45 18.49 -17.44
C GLY A 186 -1.98 17.57 -16.34
N VAL A 187 -3.19 17.03 -16.52
CA VAL A 187 -3.80 16.08 -15.56
C VAL A 187 -3.01 14.77 -15.51
N ILE A 188 -2.58 14.26 -16.66
CA ILE A 188 -1.77 13.04 -16.75
C ILE A 188 -0.45 13.21 -16.00
N HIS A 189 0.27 14.31 -16.25
CA HIS A 189 1.54 14.61 -15.57
C HIS A 189 1.36 14.73 -14.06
N SER A 190 0.34 15.46 -13.60
CA SER A 190 0.07 15.60 -12.16
C SER A 190 -0.19 14.24 -11.49
N SER A 191 -0.94 13.34 -12.14
CA SER A 191 -1.15 11.98 -11.62
C SER A 191 0.15 11.17 -11.61
N VAL A 192 0.94 11.24 -12.69
CA VAL A 192 2.25 10.58 -12.74
C VAL A 192 3.14 11.08 -11.60
N ASP A 193 3.25 12.39 -11.38
CA ASP A 193 4.09 12.98 -10.33
C ASP A 193 3.71 12.47 -8.93
N LEU A 194 2.41 12.33 -8.63
CA LEU A 194 1.93 11.73 -7.38
C LEU A 194 2.43 10.30 -7.20
N SER A 195 2.36 9.47 -8.25
CA SER A 195 2.86 8.08 -8.20
C SER A 195 4.37 8.01 -8.02
N LEU A 196 5.14 8.92 -8.65
CA LEU A 196 6.59 8.96 -8.53
C LEU A 196 7.04 9.43 -7.15
N GLU A 197 6.40 10.47 -6.61
CA GLU A 197 6.70 10.96 -5.28
C GLU A 197 6.37 9.92 -4.21
N ALA A 198 5.23 9.23 -4.34
CA ALA A 198 4.91 8.09 -3.48
C ALA A 198 5.94 6.95 -3.62
N GLY A 199 6.43 6.68 -4.83
CA GLY A 199 7.48 5.68 -5.08
C GLY A 199 8.80 6.03 -4.39
N ARG A 200 9.31 7.25 -4.59
CA ARG A 200 10.54 7.76 -3.93
C ARG A 200 10.39 7.72 -2.41
N SER A 201 9.27 8.22 -1.90
CA SER A 201 8.97 8.26 -0.48
C SER A 201 8.84 6.86 0.12
N THR A 202 8.29 5.89 -0.60
CA THR A 202 8.22 4.49 -0.15
C THR A 202 9.61 3.91 0.06
N LEU A 203 10.50 4.03 -0.94
CA LEU A 203 11.85 3.47 -0.85
C LEU A 203 12.66 4.13 0.27
N LEU A 204 12.53 5.44 0.43
CA LEU A 204 13.14 6.17 1.54
C LEU A 204 12.57 5.74 2.90
N PHE A 205 11.26 5.56 3.00
CA PHE A 205 10.60 5.18 4.24
C PHE A 205 10.89 3.72 4.64
N LEU A 206 11.12 2.82 3.68
CA LEU A 206 11.57 1.45 3.96
C LEU A 206 12.96 1.43 4.60
N LYS A 207 13.87 2.35 4.23
CA LYS A 207 15.16 2.52 4.92
C LYS A 207 14.98 2.88 6.39
N PHE A 208 14.09 3.83 6.66
CA PHE A 208 13.76 4.21 8.04
C PHE A 208 13.07 3.06 8.79
N SER A 209 12.17 2.33 8.13
CA SER A 209 11.48 1.18 8.74
C SER A 209 12.45 0.05 9.06
N LEU A 210 13.50 -0.15 8.24
CA LEU A 210 14.54 -1.13 8.49
C LEU A 210 15.35 -0.82 9.75
N SER A 211 15.78 0.43 9.95
CA SER A 211 16.53 0.80 11.16
C SER A 211 15.72 0.62 12.43
N LEU A 212 14.39 0.64 12.32
CA LEU A 212 13.47 0.59 13.45
C LEU A 212 12.94 -0.82 13.75
N LEU A 213 12.69 -1.62 12.71
CA LEU A 213 12.08 -2.96 12.82
C LEU A 213 13.08 -4.12 12.71
N GLY A 214 14.31 -3.85 12.26
CA GLY A 214 15.32 -4.89 12.03
C GLY A 214 14.81 -5.97 11.06
N ALA A 215 14.92 -7.24 11.44
CA ALA A 215 14.51 -8.37 10.61
C ALA A 215 13.03 -8.34 10.19
N LYS A 216 12.13 -7.76 11.01
CA LYS A 216 10.70 -7.64 10.68
C LYS A 216 10.43 -6.73 9.48
N ALA A 217 11.36 -5.84 9.14
CA ALA A 217 11.25 -4.98 7.97
C ALA A 217 11.21 -5.77 6.65
N PHE A 218 11.73 -7.01 6.65
CA PHE A 218 11.70 -7.92 5.50
C PHE A 218 10.32 -7.97 4.83
N GLN A 219 9.25 -8.15 5.61
CA GLN A 219 7.89 -8.30 5.07
C GLN A 219 7.41 -7.04 4.37
N TYR A 220 7.75 -5.86 4.91
CA TYR A 220 7.43 -4.57 4.30
C TYR A 220 8.25 -4.32 3.04
N ILE A 221 9.55 -4.60 3.08
CA ILE A 221 10.44 -4.44 1.92
C ILE A 221 9.95 -5.30 0.76
N GLN A 222 9.70 -6.59 1.01
CA GLN A 222 9.21 -7.52 0.00
C GLN A 222 7.85 -7.11 -0.58
N SER A 223 7.00 -6.50 0.24
CA SER A 223 5.64 -6.10 -0.13
C SER A 223 5.57 -4.82 -0.95
N PHE A 224 6.36 -3.81 -0.58
CA PHE A 224 6.15 -2.43 -1.04
C PHE A 224 7.23 -1.94 -1.99
N ALA A 225 8.47 -2.44 -1.87
CA ALA A 225 9.56 -2.01 -2.74
C ALA A 225 9.35 -2.32 -4.23
N PRO A 226 8.80 -3.48 -4.65
CA PRO A 226 8.62 -3.78 -6.07
C PRO A 226 7.75 -2.77 -6.80
N VAL A 227 6.61 -2.39 -6.19
CA VAL A 227 5.65 -1.47 -6.80
C VAL A 227 6.22 -0.05 -6.89
N ALA A 228 6.90 0.41 -5.83
CA ALA A 228 7.61 1.69 -5.86
C ALA A 228 8.73 1.72 -6.91
N ALA A 229 9.54 0.65 -6.99
CA ALA A 229 10.62 0.55 -7.95
C ALA A 229 10.10 0.54 -9.40
N MET A 230 9.01 -0.19 -9.65
CA MET A 230 8.39 -0.24 -10.96
C MET A 230 7.82 1.12 -11.40
N ALA A 231 7.19 1.88 -10.50
CA ALA A 231 6.67 3.21 -10.82
C ALA A 231 7.78 4.15 -11.33
N LEU A 232 8.93 4.17 -10.64
CA LEU A 232 10.10 4.96 -11.04
C LEU A 232 10.71 4.44 -12.35
N PHE A 233 10.92 3.12 -12.45
CA PHE A 233 11.51 2.49 -13.63
C PHE A 233 10.70 2.74 -14.90
N VAL A 234 9.38 2.53 -14.85
CA VAL A 234 8.49 2.78 -16.00
C VAL A 234 8.60 4.25 -16.44
N ASN A 235 8.69 5.18 -15.50
CA ASN A 235 8.88 6.59 -15.85
C ASN A 235 10.20 6.85 -16.56
N VAL A 236 11.29 6.24 -16.11
CA VAL A 236 12.60 6.33 -16.78
C VAL A 236 12.53 5.77 -18.21
N LEU A 237 11.76 4.71 -18.45
CA LEU A 237 11.57 4.17 -19.81
C LEU A 237 10.76 5.12 -20.71
N VAL A 238 9.71 5.74 -20.18
CA VAL A 238 8.84 6.65 -20.95
C VAL A 238 9.55 8.00 -21.22
N HIS A 239 10.30 8.51 -20.24
CA HIS A 239 10.97 9.79 -20.31
C HIS A 239 12.47 9.69 -20.00
N PRO A 240 13.28 8.96 -20.79
CA PRO A 240 14.69 8.67 -20.49
C PRO A 240 15.60 9.90 -20.39
N LEU A 241 15.15 11.05 -20.87
CA LEU A 241 15.88 12.32 -20.82
C LEU A 241 15.21 13.33 -19.88
N GLY A 242 14.21 12.91 -19.10
CA GLY A 242 13.57 13.74 -18.08
C GLY A 242 14.51 13.99 -16.91
N ASP A 243 14.36 15.16 -16.28
CA ASP A 243 15.27 15.67 -15.25
C ASP A 243 15.42 14.74 -14.04
N SER A 244 14.36 14.01 -13.67
CA SER A 244 14.39 13.09 -12.53
C SER A 244 15.00 11.72 -12.85
N SER A 245 15.20 11.36 -14.12
CA SER A 245 15.46 9.97 -14.51
C SER A 245 16.73 9.39 -13.90
N GLN A 246 17.81 10.19 -13.84
CA GLN A 246 19.05 9.76 -13.21
C GLN A 246 18.89 9.63 -11.70
N GLY A 247 18.26 10.61 -11.05
CA GLY A 247 17.98 10.57 -9.60
C GLY A 247 17.07 9.40 -9.20
N ASP A 248 16.13 9.02 -10.06
CA ASP A 248 15.26 7.86 -9.86
C ASP A 248 16.07 6.56 -9.89
N LEU A 249 17.02 6.39 -10.83
CA LEU A 249 17.93 5.24 -10.84
C LEU A 249 18.85 5.21 -9.63
N GLU A 250 19.37 6.36 -9.20
CA GLU A 250 20.18 6.48 -7.98
C GLU A 250 19.37 6.07 -6.73
N THR A 251 18.10 6.46 -6.67
CA THR A 251 17.17 6.06 -5.59
C THR A 251 17.00 4.55 -5.55
N LEU A 252 16.86 3.88 -6.69
CA LEU A 252 16.78 2.42 -6.77
C LEU A 252 18.07 1.74 -6.28
N ILE A 253 19.24 2.25 -6.68
CA ILE A 253 20.55 1.73 -6.22
C ILE A 253 20.69 1.87 -4.70
N GLN A 254 20.32 3.03 -4.15
CA GLN A 254 20.36 3.28 -2.70
C GLN A 254 19.40 2.36 -1.93
N ALA A 255 18.23 2.05 -2.51
CA ALA A 255 17.28 1.10 -1.93
C ALA A 255 17.88 -0.31 -1.84
N VAL A 256 18.52 -0.79 -2.91
CA VAL A 256 19.22 -2.09 -2.90
C VAL A 256 20.31 -2.13 -1.84
N GLY A 257 21.17 -1.11 -1.78
CA GLY A 257 22.21 -1.02 -0.76
C GLY A 257 21.64 -1.04 0.66
N THR A 258 20.47 -0.43 0.87
CA THR A 258 19.74 -0.49 2.14
C THR A 258 19.23 -1.89 2.45
N PHE A 259 18.57 -2.56 1.51
CA PHE A 259 17.97 -3.89 1.73
C PHE A 259 19.02 -4.97 2.00
N GLN A 260 20.23 -4.80 1.47
CA GLN A 260 21.36 -5.68 1.77
C GLN A 260 21.88 -5.55 3.22
N THR A 261 21.46 -4.52 3.96
CA THR A 261 21.81 -4.36 5.39
C THR A 261 20.85 -5.04 6.36
N ILE A 262 19.83 -5.74 5.86
CA ILE A 262 18.90 -6.47 6.74
C ILE A 262 19.71 -7.51 7.56
N PRO A 263 19.45 -7.66 8.88
CA PRO A 263 20.14 -8.64 9.71
C PRO A 263 19.86 -10.09 9.27
N ILE A 264 20.70 -10.63 8.38
CA ILE A 264 20.51 -11.95 7.76
C ILE A 264 20.48 -13.11 8.77
N ASP A 265 21.19 -12.97 9.91
CA ASP A 265 21.23 -14.00 10.96
C ASP A 265 19.86 -14.24 11.61
N SER A 266 18.94 -13.30 11.45
CA SER A 266 17.57 -13.38 11.96
C SER A 266 16.55 -13.81 10.90
N LEU A 267 17.00 -14.09 9.67
CA LEU A 267 16.15 -14.51 8.55
C LEU A 267 16.28 -16.01 8.29
N SER A 268 15.20 -16.63 7.83
CA SER A 268 15.23 -17.98 7.28
C SER A 268 15.92 -18.01 5.93
N GLY A 269 16.41 -19.19 5.52
CA GLY A 269 17.06 -19.36 4.21
C GLY A 269 16.18 -18.94 3.02
N ASN A 270 14.86 -19.15 3.12
CA ASN A 270 13.91 -18.70 2.10
C ASN A 270 13.77 -17.17 2.05
N GLU A 271 13.73 -16.50 3.21
CA GLU A 271 13.67 -15.04 3.28
C GLU A 271 14.94 -14.40 2.72
N ILE A 272 16.11 -14.98 2.98
CA ILE A 272 17.39 -14.54 2.39
C ILE A 272 17.32 -14.62 0.86
N GLN A 273 16.88 -15.74 0.31
CA GLN A 273 16.73 -15.92 -1.14
C GLN A 273 15.74 -14.90 -1.75
N GLN A 274 14.62 -14.63 -1.07
CA GLN A 274 13.62 -13.67 -1.53
C GLN A 274 14.17 -12.23 -1.58
N ILE A 275 14.94 -11.81 -0.57
CA ILE A 275 15.58 -10.49 -0.56
C ILE A 275 16.67 -10.38 -1.63
N GLN A 276 17.44 -11.45 -1.85
CA GLN A 276 18.43 -11.48 -2.94
C GLN A 276 17.75 -11.35 -4.31
N ALA A 277 16.70 -12.13 -4.56
CA ALA A 277 15.92 -12.04 -5.79
C ALA A 277 15.30 -10.64 -6.00
N LEU A 278 14.81 -9.99 -4.93
CA LEU A 278 14.31 -8.62 -4.98
C LEU A 278 15.42 -7.62 -5.35
N CYS A 279 16.60 -7.75 -4.74
CA CYS A 279 17.74 -6.88 -5.04
C CYS A 279 18.20 -7.05 -6.49
N GLU A 280 18.31 -8.29 -6.97
CA GLU A 280 18.63 -8.61 -8.36
C GLU A 280 17.59 -8.03 -9.33
N PHE A 281 16.31 -8.17 -9.01
CA PHE A 281 15.21 -7.59 -9.79
C PHE A 281 15.36 -6.07 -9.90
N ILE A 282 15.55 -5.35 -8.80
CA ILE A 282 15.69 -3.88 -8.82
C ILE A 282 16.96 -3.46 -9.58
N MET A 283 18.07 -4.19 -9.44
CA MET A 283 19.30 -3.91 -10.18
C MET A 283 19.13 -4.13 -11.69
N GLU A 284 18.31 -5.11 -12.09
CA GLU A 284 17.96 -5.30 -13.50
C GLU A 284 17.13 -4.13 -14.05
N LEU A 285 16.20 -3.58 -13.25
CA LEU A 285 15.48 -2.35 -13.61
C LEU A 285 16.46 -1.18 -13.81
N VAL A 286 17.45 -1.04 -12.91
CA VAL A 286 18.48 0.00 -13.02
C VAL A 286 19.29 -0.16 -14.30
N ARG A 287 19.70 -1.39 -14.64
CA ARG A 287 20.45 -1.68 -15.85
C ARG A 287 19.66 -1.32 -17.10
N LEU A 288 18.40 -1.75 -17.18
CA LEU A 288 17.52 -1.47 -18.32
C LEU A 288 17.21 0.03 -18.45
N GLY A 289 16.94 0.71 -17.33
CA GLY A 289 16.73 2.15 -17.30
C GLY A 289 17.97 2.91 -17.78
N SER A 290 19.16 2.51 -17.32
CA SER A 290 20.44 3.10 -17.77
C SER A 290 20.64 2.94 -19.27
N CYS A 291 20.31 1.77 -19.82
CA CYS A 291 20.34 1.52 -21.27
C CYS A 291 19.39 2.44 -22.03
N ALA A 292 18.16 2.64 -21.54
CA ALA A 292 17.19 3.53 -22.17
C ALA A 292 17.70 4.98 -22.22
N ILE A 293 18.29 5.47 -21.13
CA ILE A 293 18.88 6.81 -21.07
C ILE A 293 20.06 6.93 -22.03
N TRP A 294 20.96 5.95 -22.04
CA TRP A 294 22.13 5.96 -22.92
C TRP A 294 21.73 5.97 -24.40
N LYS A 295 20.76 5.11 -24.78
CA LYS A 295 20.23 5.05 -26.14
C LYS A 295 19.63 6.41 -26.56
N ALA A 296 18.74 6.97 -25.73
CA ALA A 296 18.11 8.26 -26.02
C ALA A 296 19.11 9.41 -26.14
N LYS A 297 20.21 9.41 -25.36
CA LYS A 297 21.30 10.40 -25.48
C LYS A 297 22.09 10.23 -26.78
N THR A 298 22.23 9.01 -27.27
CA THR A 298 22.98 8.69 -28.50
C THR A 298 22.17 9.05 -29.74
N ASP A 299 20.86 8.75 -29.73
CA ASP A 299 19.96 9.06 -30.85
C ASP A 299 19.73 10.58 -31.06
N ARG A 300 20.06 11.42 -30.06
CA ARG A 300 20.03 12.89 -30.17
C ARG A 300 21.32 13.51 -30.74
N LYS A 301 22.41 12.74 -30.89
CA LYS A 301 23.69 13.21 -31.42
C LYS A 301 23.80 12.92 -32.91
#